data_AF-A0A6L7XSW8-F1
#
_entry.id   AF-A0A6L7XSW8-F1
#
_cell.length_a   1.000
_cell.length_b   1.000
_cell.length_c   1.000
_cell.angle_alpha   90.00
_cell.angle_beta   90.00
_cell.angle_gamma   90.00
#
_symmetry.space_group_name_H-M   'P 1'
#
loop_
_entity.id
_entity.type
_entity.pdbx_description
1 polymer ?
#
loop_
_entity_poly.entity_id
_entity_poly.type
_entity_poly.pdbx_seq_one_letter_code
_entity_poly.pdbx_strand_id
1 'polypeptide(L)'
;MRVPGLPRLVLAATASLALAGLGSAGDDHGDTPETATLLAVGGAPVTGSISSSADVDIFRIDLVGSASVEIRASGQTDTRGELLDGSGTRIQSDENSGAGDNFRIVVDLQTDIYYVEVSGSAGDYSVFARLGDAPDHGDTAATATLLTLYDEADLAEVSPNALLAMSGRIWPSTADVDVFRLDVRRDASEVTVRTAGPTDTYGRVLDGALNELASNDGEGSFLIEVRLDAGTYYVEVGGHEVGAYRVLAWDSADSCACEVALPGADRSIGRYLMEPIEKGDSPGLIAAIVDEDGIRAIAADGVRRAGSPDPILVTDRVHIGSNTKAMTSVMLATLVADGSFEDGWETTLGDVYPELRGEIHENLAIATLWEFVSMASGVKRNASDWWAHLDKGIVERRYAILLDDLAEAPAHQRGTYNYSNLGYMVAGAMAERVTGRSWERLMRERLFGPLGMSSAGFGPPGTAGEADQPWGHRRDSAGMWAPNQFDNAEALGPAGTVHVGIEDWAKFVALWFPENAPRILDREALDRLTRGAAGA
;
A
#
# COMPACT_ATOMS: atom_id res chain seq x y z
N MET A 1 24.21 69.45 12.81
CA MET A 1 24.23 69.89 14.24
C MET A 1 24.37 68.65 15.13
N ARG A 2 24.80 68.77 16.40
CA ARG A 2 25.40 67.69 17.24
C ARG A 2 24.93 67.79 18.72
N VAL A 3 24.83 66.75 19.57
CA VAL A 3 25.06 65.29 19.37
C VAL A 3 23.96 64.35 19.94
N PRO A 4 23.79 64.14 21.28
CA PRO A 4 23.92 62.76 21.81
C PRO A 4 22.69 62.15 22.50
N GLY A 5 22.71 60.81 22.64
CA GLY A 5 21.83 60.03 23.53
C GLY A 5 22.21 58.53 23.64
N LEU A 6 23.22 58.21 24.46
CA LEU A 6 23.67 56.86 24.86
C LEU A 6 23.87 56.89 26.40
N PRO A 7 23.66 55.80 27.18
CA PRO A 7 24.43 54.52 27.13
C PRO A 7 23.54 53.23 27.24
N ARG A 8 23.95 51.98 27.00
CA ARG A 8 25.22 51.18 26.94
C ARG A 8 25.59 50.40 28.23
N LEU A 9 25.45 49.07 28.17
CA LEU A 9 26.20 48.06 28.95
C LEU A 9 26.28 46.77 28.07
N VAL A 10 27.36 46.57 27.30
CA VAL A 10 28.57 45.78 27.63
C VAL A 10 28.32 44.28 27.81
N LEU A 11 28.72 43.50 26.79
CA LEU A 11 29.45 42.25 26.99
C LEU A 11 30.59 42.21 25.96
N ALA A 12 31.79 41.80 26.38
CA ALA A 12 32.98 41.83 25.54
C ALA A 12 33.15 40.48 24.81
N ALA A 13 33.19 40.51 23.48
CA ALA A 13 33.58 39.36 22.69
C ALA A 13 35.11 39.33 22.54
N THR A 14 35.79 38.42 23.25
CA THR A 14 37.15 38.00 22.91
C THR A 14 37.07 37.02 21.76
N ALA A 15 37.58 37.40 20.59
CA ALA A 15 37.68 36.50 19.45
C ALA A 15 38.71 35.40 19.74
N SER A 16 38.23 34.15 19.77
CA SER A 16 39.05 32.99 19.46
C SER A 16 38.54 32.43 18.14
N LEU A 17 39.28 32.66 17.06
CA LEU A 17 39.16 31.82 15.88
C LEU A 17 39.65 30.43 16.29
N ALA A 18 38.73 29.51 16.54
CA ALA A 18 39.03 28.11 16.33
C ALA A 18 39.21 27.92 14.82
N LEU A 19 40.33 27.32 14.41
CA LEU A 19 40.46 26.81 13.05
C LEU A 19 39.37 25.75 12.85
N ALA A 20 38.37 26.05 12.04
CA ALA A 20 37.68 24.99 11.33
C ALA A 20 38.72 24.30 10.44
N GLY A 21 38.74 22.97 10.44
CA GLY A 21 39.61 22.22 9.54
C GLY A 21 39.35 22.65 8.11
N LEU A 22 40.42 23.04 7.41
CA LEU A 22 40.38 23.06 5.95
C LEU A 22 40.32 21.60 5.54
N GLY A 23 39.20 21.18 4.92
CA GLY A 23 39.17 19.93 4.16
C GLY A 23 40.36 19.89 3.22
N SER A 24 40.92 18.70 3.02
CA SER A 24 42.14 18.54 2.22
C SER A 24 41.87 19.05 0.80
N ALA A 25 42.89 19.57 0.10
CA ALA A 25 42.70 20.04 -1.27
C ALA A 25 42.60 18.83 -2.24
N GLY A 26 41.45 18.15 -2.20
CA GLY A 26 41.20 16.87 -2.85
C GLY A 26 39.90 16.20 -2.38
N ASP A 27 39.52 16.36 -1.11
CA ASP A 27 38.29 15.85 -0.48
C ASP A 27 37.02 16.21 -1.27
N ASP A 28 36.28 15.19 -1.73
CA ASP A 28 35.00 15.31 -2.43
C ASP A 28 33.77 14.83 -1.63
N HIS A 29 33.97 14.16 -0.48
CA HIS A 29 32.92 13.75 0.45
C HIS A 29 33.37 13.86 1.92
N GLY A 30 32.67 14.67 2.71
CA GLY A 30 33.17 15.08 4.02
C GLY A 30 33.39 13.96 5.06
N ASP A 31 34.53 14.06 5.77
CA ASP A 31 35.05 13.11 6.77
C ASP A 31 34.21 12.92 8.07
N THR A 32 32.97 13.43 8.17
CA THR A 32 32.18 13.33 9.42
C THR A 32 30.69 13.02 9.19
N PRO A 33 30.00 12.40 10.17
CA PRO A 33 28.54 12.16 10.12
C PRO A 33 27.69 13.41 9.85
N GLU A 34 28.16 14.60 10.23
CA GLU A 34 27.51 15.89 9.98
C GLU A 34 27.71 16.43 8.55
N THR A 35 28.80 16.01 7.87
CA THR A 35 29.13 16.39 6.49
C THR A 35 28.87 15.27 5.47
N ALA A 36 28.42 14.11 5.95
CA ALA A 36 28.24 12.90 5.16
C ALA A 36 27.30 13.06 3.95
N THR A 37 27.69 12.45 2.83
CA THR A 37 26.93 12.50 1.57
C THR A 37 25.80 11.47 1.55
N LEU A 38 24.58 11.85 1.15
CA LEU A 38 23.46 10.91 1.10
C LEU A 38 23.68 9.81 0.05
N LEU A 39 23.66 8.56 0.51
CA LEU A 39 23.72 7.35 -0.31
C LEU A 39 22.35 6.67 -0.27
N ALA A 40 21.47 7.04 -1.20
CA ALA A 40 20.12 6.49 -1.26
C ALA A 40 20.14 5.00 -1.63
N VAL A 41 19.46 4.16 -0.84
CA VAL A 41 19.32 2.72 -1.14
C VAL A 41 18.48 2.55 -2.40
N GLY A 42 19.03 1.86 -3.41
CA GLY A 42 18.43 1.74 -4.75
C GLY A 42 18.68 2.96 -5.65
N GLY A 43 19.42 3.96 -5.18
CA GLY A 43 19.85 5.12 -5.96
C GLY A 43 20.93 4.80 -7.01
N ALA A 44 21.28 5.80 -7.81
CA ALA A 44 22.43 5.71 -8.70
C ALA A 44 23.75 5.69 -7.88
N PRO A 45 24.82 5.03 -8.37
CA PRO A 45 26.11 5.05 -7.69
C PRO A 45 26.66 6.47 -7.52
N VAL A 46 27.26 6.71 -6.35
CA VAL A 46 27.95 7.96 -6.00
C VAL A 46 29.43 7.76 -6.26
N THR A 47 30.04 8.66 -7.03
CA THR A 47 31.47 8.67 -7.35
C THR A 47 32.23 9.49 -6.31
N GLY A 48 33.29 8.94 -5.72
CA GLY A 48 34.22 9.64 -4.81
C GLY A 48 35.68 9.38 -5.18
N SER A 49 36.61 10.11 -4.55
CA SER A 49 38.05 10.04 -4.87
C SER A 49 38.91 10.14 -3.62
N ILE A 50 39.52 9.01 -3.22
CA ILE A 50 40.46 8.97 -2.09
C ILE A 50 41.74 9.71 -2.49
N SER A 51 41.97 10.91 -1.97
CA SER A 51 43.12 11.75 -2.32
C SER A 51 44.41 11.36 -1.58
N SER A 52 44.27 10.69 -0.43
CA SER A 52 45.40 10.16 0.36
C SER A 52 44.97 9.01 1.27
N SER A 53 45.93 8.25 1.83
CA SER A 53 45.63 7.18 2.80
C SER A 53 45.16 7.67 4.18
N ALA A 54 44.72 8.92 4.28
CA ALA A 54 44.13 9.54 5.46
C ALA A 54 42.79 10.23 5.15
N ASP A 55 42.31 10.19 3.90
CA ASP A 55 40.94 10.56 3.51
C ASP A 55 39.97 9.45 3.92
N VAL A 56 38.78 9.84 4.37
CA VAL A 56 37.68 8.92 4.68
C VAL A 56 36.36 9.53 4.25
N ASP A 57 35.85 9.09 3.10
CA ASP A 57 34.57 9.57 2.59
C ASP A 57 33.42 8.97 3.40
N ILE A 58 32.65 9.82 4.11
CA ILE A 58 31.48 9.34 4.87
C ILE A 58 30.19 9.54 4.08
N PHE A 59 29.44 8.45 3.94
CA PHE A 59 28.11 8.43 3.35
C PHE A 59 27.05 8.17 4.40
N ARG A 60 25.87 8.77 4.24
CA ARG A 60 24.70 8.57 5.11
C ARG A 60 23.62 7.78 4.38
N ILE A 61 23.07 6.78 5.05
CA ILE A 61 21.91 6.00 4.60
C ILE A 61 20.75 6.30 5.56
N ASP A 62 19.65 6.82 5.02
CA ASP A 62 18.37 6.95 5.74
C ASP A 62 17.49 5.75 5.38
N LEU A 63 17.32 4.80 6.30
CA LEU A 63 16.49 3.62 6.06
C LEU A 63 15.13 3.73 6.75
N VAL A 64 14.06 3.37 6.03
CA VAL A 64 12.69 3.31 6.55
C VAL A 64 12.12 1.92 6.27
N GLY A 65 11.80 1.19 7.33
CA GLY A 65 11.45 -0.23 7.28
C GLY A 65 12.62 -1.13 7.68
N SER A 66 12.36 -2.44 7.74
CA SER A 66 13.40 -3.46 7.89
C SER A 66 13.74 -4.06 6.53
N ALA A 67 15.02 -4.10 6.17
CA ALA A 67 15.47 -4.65 4.90
C ALA A 67 16.91 -5.15 4.98
N SER A 68 17.24 -6.18 4.20
CA SER A 68 18.63 -6.46 3.85
C SER A 68 19.14 -5.37 2.91
N VAL A 69 20.35 -4.87 3.14
CA VAL A 69 20.99 -3.83 2.34
C VAL A 69 22.37 -4.32 1.89
N GLU A 70 22.61 -4.34 0.58
CA GLU A 70 23.94 -4.51 0.02
C GLU A 70 24.56 -3.14 -0.26
N ILE A 71 25.72 -2.89 0.35
CA ILE A 71 26.52 -1.67 0.18
C ILE A 71 27.86 -2.11 -0.40
N ARG A 72 28.24 -1.59 -1.57
CA ARG A 72 29.49 -2.00 -2.22
C ARG A 72 30.16 -0.88 -2.99
N ALA A 73 31.48 -0.93 -3.03
CA ALA A 73 32.28 -0.13 -3.96
C ALA A 73 32.56 -0.87 -5.26
N SER A 74 32.98 -0.09 -6.26
CA SER A 74 33.40 -0.57 -7.57
C SER A 74 34.37 0.43 -8.19
N GLY A 75 35.35 -0.05 -8.94
CA GLY A 75 36.37 0.80 -9.56
C GLY A 75 37.60 0.02 -9.99
N GLN A 76 38.73 0.71 -10.03
CA GLN A 76 40.08 0.10 -10.10
C GLN A 76 40.89 0.39 -8.81
N THR A 77 40.32 1.17 -7.91
CA THR A 77 40.87 1.53 -6.60
C THR A 77 40.48 0.45 -5.60
N ASP A 78 41.43 -0.01 -4.80
CA ASP A 78 41.22 -0.91 -3.66
C ASP A 78 40.63 -0.09 -2.51
N THR A 79 39.44 -0.49 -2.03
CA THR A 79 38.64 0.24 -1.04
C THR A 79 38.03 -0.66 0.03
N ARG A 80 38.04 -0.14 1.26
CA ARG A 80 37.44 -0.72 2.46
C ARG A 80 36.23 0.10 2.89
N GLY A 81 35.17 -0.60 3.26
CA GLY A 81 33.95 -0.02 3.82
C GLY A 81 33.78 -0.39 5.30
N GLU A 82 33.42 0.57 6.14
CA GLU A 82 32.90 0.32 7.48
C GLU A 82 31.48 0.89 7.61
N LEU A 83 30.52 0.05 8.04
CA LEU A 83 29.15 0.46 8.33
C LEU A 83 28.99 0.72 9.82
N LEU A 84 28.44 1.89 10.16
CA LEU A 84 28.15 2.37 11.50
C LEU A 84 26.64 2.60 11.69
N ASP A 85 26.16 2.48 12.92
CA ASP A 85 24.84 2.95 13.34
C ASP A 85 24.78 4.48 13.54
N GLY A 86 23.59 5.01 13.82
CA GLY A 86 23.37 6.44 14.07
C GLY A 86 24.06 7.00 15.33
N SER A 87 24.72 6.16 16.13
CA SER A 87 25.58 6.57 17.26
C SER A 87 27.08 6.59 16.91
N GLY A 88 27.45 6.15 15.71
CA GLY A 88 28.84 5.93 15.29
C GLY A 88 29.43 4.59 15.77
N THR A 89 28.59 3.64 16.21
CA THR A 89 29.06 2.31 16.60
C THR A 89 29.11 1.40 15.38
N ARG A 90 30.26 0.76 15.15
CA ARG A 90 30.48 -0.10 13.98
C ARG A 90 29.64 -1.38 14.04
N ILE A 91 28.84 -1.59 12.99
CA ILE A 91 28.03 -2.77 12.74
C ILE A 91 28.87 -3.83 12.03
N GLN A 92 29.46 -3.48 10.88
CA GLN A 92 30.16 -4.41 10.00
C GLN A 92 31.24 -3.69 9.19
N SER A 93 32.23 -4.42 8.69
CA SER A 93 33.28 -3.89 7.80
C SER A 93 33.72 -4.96 6.81
N ASP A 94 34.04 -4.56 5.57
CA ASP A 94 34.62 -5.43 4.54
C ASP A 94 35.67 -4.67 3.71
N GLU A 95 36.61 -5.38 3.10
CA GLU A 95 37.68 -4.79 2.29
C GLU A 95 37.98 -5.54 0.98
N ASN A 96 37.39 -6.71 0.72
CA ASN A 96 37.71 -7.49 -0.48
C ASN A 96 36.62 -8.46 -0.98
N SER A 97 35.40 -8.41 -0.44
CA SER A 97 34.30 -9.30 -0.87
C SER A 97 33.54 -8.79 -2.11
N GLY A 98 33.97 -7.65 -2.68
CA GLY A 98 33.39 -6.98 -3.84
C GLY A 98 34.20 -7.15 -5.14
N ALA A 99 33.85 -6.35 -6.15
CA ALA A 99 34.41 -6.51 -7.50
C ALA A 99 35.75 -5.78 -7.65
N GLY A 100 36.82 -6.53 -7.97
CA GLY A 100 38.15 -5.96 -8.19
C GLY A 100 38.78 -5.42 -6.91
N ASP A 101 38.86 -6.28 -5.88
CA ASP A 101 39.45 -5.98 -4.58
C ASP A 101 38.83 -4.73 -3.90
N ASN A 102 37.52 -4.56 -4.07
CA ASN A 102 36.70 -3.55 -3.39
C ASN A 102 35.84 -4.22 -2.31
N PHE A 103 35.28 -3.44 -1.37
CA PHE A 103 34.36 -3.96 -0.37
C PHE A 103 32.95 -4.29 -0.89
N ARG A 104 32.29 -5.25 -0.23
CA ARG A 104 30.87 -5.58 -0.32
C ARG A 104 30.33 -6.00 1.05
N ILE A 105 29.53 -5.13 1.66
CA ILE A 105 28.77 -5.40 2.89
C ILE A 105 27.35 -5.82 2.51
N VAL A 106 26.82 -6.87 3.13
CA VAL A 106 25.39 -7.24 3.08
C VAL A 106 24.93 -7.47 4.51
N VAL A 107 23.84 -6.81 4.90
CA VAL A 107 23.44 -6.69 6.30
C VAL A 107 21.96 -6.33 6.44
N ASP A 108 21.28 -6.94 7.41
CA ASP A 108 19.88 -6.63 7.71
C ASP A 108 19.81 -5.44 8.67
N LEU A 109 19.12 -4.40 8.22
CA LEU A 109 18.98 -3.12 8.92
C LEU A 109 17.50 -2.83 9.20
N GLN A 110 17.25 -2.02 10.22
CA GLN A 110 15.91 -1.56 10.61
C GLN A 110 15.77 -0.05 10.34
N THR A 111 14.60 0.52 10.63
CA THR A 111 14.37 1.98 10.51
C THR A 111 15.34 2.75 11.42
N ASP A 112 16.43 3.27 10.84
CA ASP A 112 17.38 4.16 11.51
C ASP A 112 18.24 4.91 10.46
N ILE A 113 19.11 5.80 10.94
CA ILE A 113 20.17 6.43 10.17
C ILE A 113 21.45 5.60 10.34
N TYR A 114 22.13 5.30 9.23
CA TYR A 114 23.39 4.58 9.20
C TYR A 114 24.46 5.39 8.45
N TYR A 115 25.72 5.10 8.73
CA TYR A 115 26.86 5.75 8.06
C TYR A 115 27.79 4.70 7.45
N VAL A 116 28.31 4.97 6.26
CA VAL A 116 29.32 4.15 5.58
C VAL A 116 30.58 4.98 5.43
N GLU A 117 31.64 4.59 6.11
CA GLU A 117 32.98 5.14 5.89
C GLU A 117 33.65 4.37 4.76
N VAL A 118 34.09 5.06 3.71
CA VAL A 118 34.91 4.49 2.63
C VAL A 118 36.32 5.04 2.73
N SER A 119 37.31 4.14 2.75
CA SER A 119 38.73 4.48 2.80
C SER A 119 39.52 3.51 1.93
N GLY A 120 40.76 3.82 1.57
CA GLY A 120 41.55 2.87 0.79
C GLY A 120 42.84 3.40 0.19
N SER A 121 43.19 2.80 -0.95
CA SER A 121 44.26 3.29 -1.82
C SER A 121 43.84 4.59 -2.52
N ALA A 122 44.80 5.44 -2.89
CA ALA A 122 44.48 6.72 -3.52
C ALA A 122 43.98 6.51 -4.97
N GLY A 123 42.77 6.98 -5.28
CA GLY A 123 42.13 6.83 -6.58
C GLY A 123 40.61 6.96 -6.55
N ASP A 124 40.01 7.02 -7.75
CA ASP A 124 38.57 7.19 -7.94
C ASP A 124 37.82 5.85 -7.74
N TYR A 125 36.64 5.90 -7.15
CA TYR A 125 35.75 4.75 -6.99
C TYR A 125 34.27 5.15 -7.17
N SER A 126 33.37 4.18 -7.09
CA SER A 126 31.94 4.42 -7.03
C SER A 126 31.27 3.48 -6.03
N VAL A 127 30.62 4.05 -5.03
CA VAL A 127 29.86 3.33 -4.00
C VAL A 127 28.37 3.38 -4.29
N PHE A 128 27.66 2.31 -3.97
CA PHE A 128 26.19 2.30 -3.96
C PHE A 128 25.63 1.39 -2.88
N ALA A 129 24.44 1.73 -2.40
CA ALA A 129 23.59 0.87 -1.59
C ALA A 129 22.39 0.41 -2.43
N ARG A 130 22.04 -0.86 -2.34
CA ARG A 130 20.80 -1.45 -2.88
C ARG A 130 20.14 -2.32 -1.83
N LEU A 131 18.85 -2.63 -2.00
CA LEU A 131 18.27 -3.74 -1.24
C LEU A 131 19.07 -5.01 -1.58
N GLY A 132 19.47 -5.73 -0.55
CA GLY A 132 20.16 -7.01 -0.67
C GLY A 132 19.25 -8.05 -1.31
N ASP A 133 19.86 -9.08 -1.90
CA ASP A 133 19.14 -10.26 -2.39
C ASP A 133 18.71 -11.09 -1.15
N ALA A 134 17.64 -10.62 -0.47
CA ALA A 134 17.08 -11.24 0.73
C ALA A 134 16.15 -12.42 0.36
N PRO A 135 16.08 -13.47 1.21
CA PRO A 135 15.12 -14.56 1.04
C PRO A 135 13.68 -14.04 0.97
N ASP A 136 12.85 -14.63 0.11
CA ASP A 136 11.43 -14.26 -0.02
C ASP A 136 10.52 -14.99 0.99
N HIS A 137 11.04 -16.03 1.64
CA HIS A 137 10.49 -16.57 2.89
C HIS A 137 11.50 -16.44 4.05
N GLY A 138 11.41 -17.29 5.07
CA GLY A 138 12.25 -17.18 6.26
C GLY A 138 13.11 -18.42 6.47
N ASP A 139 14.41 -18.24 6.66
CA ASP A 139 15.40 -19.33 6.69
C ASP A 139 15.41 -20.17 7.98
N THR A 140 14.47 -19.92 8.90
CA THR A 140 14.43 -20.59 10.20
C THR A 140 13.00 -20.83 10.66
N ALA A 141 12.82 -21.82 11.56
CA ALA A 141 11.55 -22.07 12.24
C ALA A 141 10.97 -20.85 13.00
N ALA A 142 11.79 -19.84 13.33
CA ALA A 142 11.36 -18.60 13.98
C ALA A 142 10.89 -17.52 12.99
N THR A 143 11.39 -17.56 11.74
CA THR A 143 11.03 -16.64 10.64
C THR A 143 10.09 -17.28 9.62
N ALA A 144 9.76 -18.56 9.79
CA ALA A 144 9.07 -19.39 8.81
C ALA A 144 7.73 -18.83 8.33
N THR A 145 7.52 -18.84 7.01
CA THR A 145 6.27 -18.36 6.38
C THR A 145 5.15 -19.39 6.56
N LEU A 146 3.93 -18.96 6.88
CA LEU A 146 2.80 -19.89 7.05
C LEU A 146 2.38 -20.50 5.69
N LEU A 147 2.61 -21.80 5.51
CA LEU A 147 2.08 -22.58 4.40
C LEU A 147 0.68 -23.08 4.74
N THR A 148 -0.28 -22.81 3.85
CA THR A 148 -1.66 -23.30 4.03
C THR A 148 -1.73 -24.79 3.69
N LEU A 149 -2.30 -25.58 4.61
CA LEU A 149 -2.72 -26.95 4.38
C LEU A 149 -4.15 -26.95 3.81
N TYR A 150 -4.34 -27.52 2.63
CA TYR A 150 -5.65 -27.68 1.96
C TYR A 150 -6.21 -29.10 2.17
N ASP A 151 -7.52 -29.34 1.99
CA ASP A 151 -8.06 -30.71 1.92
C ASP A 151 -7.93 -31.22 0.45
N GLU A 152 -7.60 -32.49 0.18
CA GLU A 152 -7.39 -32.99 -1.20
C GLU A 152 -8.62 -32.82 -2.12
N ALA A 153 -9.82 -32.82 -1.54
CA ALA A 153 -11.06 -32.53 -2.27
C ALA A 153 -11.06 -31.12 -2.91
N ASP A 154 -10.41 -30.14 -2.28
CA ASP A 154 -10.27 -28.78 -2.82
C ASP A 154 -9.32 -28.75 -4.03
N LEU A 155 -8.38 -29.71 -4.12
CA LEU A 155 -7.46 -29.87 -5.25
C LEU A 155 -8.12 -30.60 -6.43
N ALA A 156 -9.04 -31.54 -6.17
CA ALA A 156 -9.71 -32.31 -7.21
C ALA A 156 -10.59 -31.45 -8.15
N GLU A 157 -11.13 -30.33 -7.65
CA GLU A 157 -11.90 -29.37 -8.46
C GLU A 157 -11.03 -28.30 -9.17
N VAL A 158 -9.72 -28.26 -8.91
CA VAL A 158 -8.79 -27.23 -9.43
C VAL A 158 -7.60 -27.87 -10.12
N SER A 159 -7.62 -27.91 -11.46
CA SER A 159 -6.48 -28.40 -12.25
C SER A 159 -5.88 -27.31 -13.17
N PRO A 160 -4.55 -27.08 -13.19
CA PRO A 160 -3.49 -27.66 -12.36
C PRO A 160 -2.76 -26.64 -11.46
N ASN A 161 -2.65 -26.95 -10.16
CA ASN A 161 -1.60 -26.64 -9.18
C ASN A 161 -1.01 -25.22 -8.99
N ALA A 162 -1.09 -24.28 -9.92
CA ALA A 162 -0.35 -23.01 -9.84
C ALA A 162 -0.99 -21.98 -8.89
N LEU A 163 -2.33 -22.00 -8.77
CA LEU A 163 -3.13 -20.98 -8.10
C LEU A 163 -3.10 -21.02 -6.56
N LEU A 164 -2.97 -22.21 -5.99
CA LEU A 164 -2.94 -22.43 -4.54
C LEU A 164 -1.51 -22.55 -3.99
N ALA A 165 -0.54 -22.78 -4.89
CA ALA A 165 0.85 -22.93 -4.53
C ALA A 165 1.50 -21.56 -4.33
N MET A 166 2.08 -21.36 -3.15
CA MET A 166 2.81 -20.14 -2.78
C MET A 166 4.11 -20.07 -3.57
N SER A 167 4.33 -18.96 -4.27
CA SER A 167 5.60 -18.71 -4.98
C SER A 167 6.73 -18.45 -3.98
N GLY A 168 7.89 -19.05 -4.22
CA GLY A 168 9.15 -18.75 -3.55
C GLY A 168 10.32 -18.80 -4.54
N ARG A 169 11.53 -18.42 -4.11
CA ARG A 169 12.69 -18.36 -5.01
C ARG A 169 14.00 -18.72 -4.32
N ILE A 170 14.67 -19.74 -4.86
CA ILE A 170 16.03 -20.07 -4.46
C ILE A 170 17.01 -19.04 -5.04
N TRP A 171 17.81 -18.45 -4.17
CA TRP A 171 18.79 -17.39 -4.43
C TRP A 171 20.22 -17.94 -4.67
N PRO A 172 21.17 -17.12 -5.16
CA PRO A 172 22.55 -17.55 -5.46
C PRO A 172 23.40 -18.01 -4.26
N SER A 173 22.88 -17.92 -3.05
CA SER A 173 23.48 -18.49 -1.85
C SER A 173 23.38 -20.02 -1.90
N THR A 174 24.50 -20.72 -1.83
CA THR A 174 24.52 -22.22 -1.82
C THR A 174 23.96 -22.86 -0.54
N ALA A 175 23.35 -22.06 0.33
CA ALA A 175 22.71 -22.48 1.57
C ALA A 175 21.31 -21.86 1.74
N ASP A 176 20.74 -21.30 0.66
CA ASP A 176 19.40 -20.73 0.66
C ASP A 176 18.33 -21.82 0.82
N VAL A 177 17.51 -21.70 1.87
CA VAL A 177 16.47 -22.67 2.24
C VAL A 177 15.29 -21.91 2.81
N ASP A 178 14.18 -21.90 2.08
CA ASP A 178 12.93 -21.33 2.55
C ASP A 178 12.28 -22.26 3.58
N VAL A 179 12.06 -21.76 4.79
CA VAL A 179 11.34 -22.51 5.84
C VAL A 179 9.90 -22.02 5.91
N PHE A 180 8.99 -23.00 5.87
CA PHE A 180 7.57 -22.80 6.01
C PHE A 180 7.06 -23.45 7.29
N ARG A 181 6.10 -22.81 7.94
CA ARG A 181 5.35 -23.37 9.06
C ARG A 181 4.07 -24.03 8.54
N LEU A 182 3.78 -25.24 9.00
CA LEU A 182 2.57 -25.99 8.69
C LEU A 182 1.83 -26.32 10.00
N ASP A 183 0.56 -25.90 10.12
CA ASP A 183 -0.27 -26.17 11.30
C ASP A 183 -1.33 -27.24 10.98
N VAL A 184 -1.10 -28.47 11.43
CA VAL A 184 -2.02 -29.61 11.29
C VAL A 184 -3.04 -29.55 12.43
N ARG A 185 -4.33 -29.63 12.11
CA ARG A 185 -5.44 -29.37 13.07
C ARG A 185 -6.26 -30.61 13.47
N ARG A 186 -5.99 -31.76 12.87
CA ARG A 186 -6.69 -33.03 13.10
C ARG A 186 -5.64 -34.11 13.42
N ASP A 187 -6.03 -35.13 14.18
CA ASP A 187 -5.17 -36.27 14.48
C ASP A 187 -5.19 -37.26 13.30
N ALA A 188 -4.04 -37.87 12.98
CA ALA A 188 -3.83 -38.81 11.87
C ALA A 188 -4.23 -38.32 10.46
N SER A 189 -3.66 -37.19 10.02
CA SER A 189 -3.71 -36.70 8.63
C SER A 189 -2.59 -37.34 7.76
N GLU A 190 -2.85 -37.51 6.46
CA GLU A 190 -1.84 -37.97 5.48
C GLU A 190 -1.44 -36.80 4.60
N VAL A 191 -0.41 -36.07 5.03
CA VAL A 191 -0.04 -34.78 4.45
C VAL A 191 0.91 -34.98 3.29
N THR A 192 0.54 -34.44 2.13
CA THR A 192 1.41 -34.33 0.95
C THR A 192 1.91 -32.90 0.81
N VAL A 193 3.22 -32.72 0.66
CA VAL A 193 3.86 -31.43 0.37
C VAL A 193 4.60 -31.55 -0.95
N ARG A 194 4.44 -30.58 -1.85
CA ARG A 194 4.98 -30.64 -3.20
C ARG A 194 5.47 -29.28 -3.67
N THR A 195 6.58 -29.27 -4.42
CA THR A 195 6.96 -28.13 -5.26
C THR A 195 6.53 -28.29 -6.72
N ALA A 196 6.49 -27.18 -7.45
CA ALA A 196 6.36 -27.14 -8.90
C ALA A 196 7.05 -25.88 -9.44
N GLY A 197 7.86 -26.04 -10.49
CA GLY A 197 8.52 -24.90 -11.14
C GLY A 197 9.56 -25.34 -12.17
N PRO A 198 10.26 -24.39 -12.80
CA PRO A 198 11.44 -24.66 -13.62
C PRO A 198 12.66 -25.11 -12.80
N THR A 199 12.72 -24.76 -11.51
CA THR A 199 13.87 -25.01 -10.63
C THR A 199 13.87 -26.42 -10.03
N ASP A 200 15.04 -27.05 -10.05
CA ASP A 200 15.34 -28.29 -9.34
C ASP A 200 15.42 -28.06 -7.82
N THR A 201 14.52 -28.69 -7.05
CA THR A 201 14.27 -28.42 -5.62
C THR A 201 14.23 -29.70 -4.79
N TYR A 202 14.89 -29.68 -3.63
CA TYR A 202 14.77 -30.68 -2.59
C TYR A 202 13.98 -30.14 -1.39
N GLY A 203 13.44 -31.02 -0.55
CA GLY A 203 12.70 -30.60 0.63
C GLY A 203 12.69 -31.59 1.78
N ARG A 204 12.27 -31.09 2.95
CA ARG A 204 12.15 -31.84 4.20
C ARG A 204 10.91 -31.42 4.98
N VAL A 205 10.34 -32.34 5.75
CA VAL A 205 9.31 -32.05 6.76
C VAL A 205 9.88 -32.38 8.14
N LEU A 206 9.77 -31.43 9.06
CA LEU A 206 10.32 -31.48 10.42
C LEU A 206 9.19 -31.39 11.47
N ASP A 207 9.41 -31.99 12.63
CA ASP A 207 8.55 -31.78 13.81
C ASP A 207 8.78 -30.42 14.49
N GLY A 208 7.96 -30.08 15.48
CA GLY A 208 8.09 -28.85 16.28
C GLY A 208 9.36 -28.77 17.16
N ALA A 209 10.20 -29.81 17.18
CA ALA A 209 11.53 -29.83 17.77
C ALA A 209 12.66 -29.89 16.72
N LEU A 210 12.31 -29.72 15.44
CA LEU A 210 13.19 -29.73 14.26
C LEU A 210 13.88 -31.08 13.98
N ASN A 211 13.25 -32.19 14.38
CA ASN A 211 13.66 -33.52 13.92
C ASN A 211 13.05 -33.81 12.54
N GLU A 212 13.84 -34.33 11.61
CA GLU A 212 13.37 -34.72 10.28
C GLU A 212 12.42 -35.93 10.35
N LEU A 213 11.23 -35.78 9.77
CA LEU A 213 10.19 -36.79 9.67
C LEU A 213 10.18 -37.47 8.29
N ALA A 214 10.40 -36.67 7.23
CA ALA A 214 10.46 -37.13 5.84
C ALA A 214 11.24 -36.12 4.98
N SER A 215 11.80 -36.58 3.86
CA SER A 215 12.54 -35.75 2.90
C SER A 215 12.47 -36.34 1.48
N ASN A 216 12.70 -35.50 0.46
CA ASN A 216 12.79 -35.92 -0.94
C ASN A 216 13.74 -34.98 -1.71
N ASP A 217 14.67 -35.57 -2.45
CA ASP A 217 15.77 -34.97 -3.24
C ASP A 217 15.74 -35.38 -4.72
N GLY A 218 14.60 -35.85 -5.23
CA GLY A 218 14.46 -36.41 -6.57
C GLY A 218 14.67 -35.39 -7.71
N GLU A 219 14.83 -35.90 -8.94
CA GLU A 219 15.12 -35.08 -10.13
C GLU A 219 13.97 -34.09 -10.45
N GLY A 220 14.14 -32.79 -10.16
CA GLY A 220 13.21 -31.72 -10.48
C GLY A 220 12.43 -31.20 -9.27
N SER A 221 11.10 -31.27 -9.30
CA SER A 221 10.27 -30.80 -8.16
C SER A 221 9.95 -31.95 -7.20
N PHE A 222 10.16 -31.74 -5.90
CA PHE A 222 9.94 -32.77 -4.89
C PHE A 222 8.44 -33.01 -4.59
N LEU A 223 8.16 -34.19 -4.05
CA LEU A 223 6.86 -34.57 -3.44
C LEU A 223 7.11 -35.42 -2.20
N ILE A 224 6.65 -34.98 -1.04
CA ILE A 224 6.81 -35.66 0.26
C ILE A 224 5.42 -36.04 0.77
N GLU A 225 5.21 -37.31 1.11
CA GLU A 225 4.01 -37.83 1.76
C GLU A 225 4.38 -38.26 3.18
N VAL A 226 3.70 -37.72 4.19
CA VAL A 226 4.04 -37.95 5.60
C VAL A 226 2.78 -37.91 6.48
N ARG A 227 2.69 -38.84 7.44
CA ARG A 227 1.58 -38.87 8.40
C ARG A 227 1.88 -37.99 9.60
N LEU A 228 0.98 -37.05 9.88
CA LEU A 228 1.12 -36.04 10.94
C LEU A 228 -0.12 -36.07 11.85
N ASP A 229 0.09 -35.91 13.15
CA ASP A 229 -0.97 -35.70 14.14
C ASP A 229 -1.20 -34.18 14.33
N ALA A 230 -2.17 -33.77 15.15
CA ALA A 230 -2.42 -32.35 15.37
C ALA A 230 -1.20 -31.67 16.04
N GLY A 231 -0.66 -30.63 15.39
CA GLY A 231 0.58 -29.99 15.81
C GLY A 231 1.11 -28.97 14.81
N THR A 232 2.21 -28.31 15.20
CA THR A 232 2.98 -27.43 14.31
C THR A 232 4.22 -28.15 13.82
N TYR A 233 4.42 -28.11 12.52
CA TYR A 233 5.50 -28.73 11.76
C TYR A 233 6.17 -27.67 10.89
N TYR A 234 7.33 -28.02 10.33
CA TYR A 234 8.06 -27.15 9.42
C TYR A 234 8.36 -27.88 8.11
N VAL A 235 8.32 -27.14 7.00
CA VAL A 235 8.77 -27.62 5.69
C VAL A 235 9.98 -26.79 5.30
N GLU A 236 11.09 -27.43 4.97
CA GLU A 236 12.25 -26.79 4.36
C GLU A 236 12.21 -27.02 2.84
N VAL A 237 12.45 -25.97 2.05
CA VAL A 237 12.59 -26.05 0.58
C VAL A 237 13.92 -25.43 0.20
N GLY A 238 14.78 -26.21 -0.46
CA GLY A 238 16.04 -25.73 -1.02
C GLY A 238 16.16 -26.08 -2.50
N GLY A 239 17.12 -25.46 -3.20
CA GLY A 239 17.37 -25.73 -4.62
C GLY A 239 18.75 -26.31 -4.91
N HIS A 240 18.84 -27.08 -5.99
CA HIS A 240 20.12 -27.43 -6.62
C HIS A 240 20.62 -26.32 -7.57
N GLU A 241 19.74 -25.38 -7.92
CA GLU A 241 20.02 -24.21 -8.75
C GLU A 241 19.20 -22.99 -8.33
N VAL A 242 19.58 -21.81 -8.83
CA VAL A 242 18.92 -20.53 -8.57
C VAL A 242 17.66 -20.41 -9.43
N GLY A 243 16.50 -20.16 -8.83
CA GLY A 243 15.29 -19.85 -9.59
C GLY A 243 13.99 -19.94 -8.80
N ALA A 244 12.89 -19.63 -9.48
CA ALA A 244 11.57 -19.57 -8.88
C ALA A 244 10.91 -20.95 -8.85
N TYR A 245 10.22 -21.24 -7.76
CA TYR A 245 9.37 -22.41 -7.58
C TYR A 245 8.02 -21.99 -6.99
N ARG A 246 7.10 -22.95 -6.84
CA ARG A 246 5.91 -22.80 -6.01
C ARG A 246 5.77 -24.01 -5.10
N VAL A 247 5.30 -23.83 -3.87
CA VAL A 247 5.07 -24.90 -2.88
C VAL A 247 3.60 -24.99 -2.46
N LEU A 248 3.11 -26.21 -2.28
CA LEU A 248 1.74 -26.54 -1.90
C LEU A 248 1.73 -27.69 -0.89
N ALA A 249 0.82 -27.65 0.09
CA ALA A 249 0.59 -28.74 1.04
C ALA A 249 -0.91 -29.08 1.15
N TRP A 250 -1.25 -30.37 1.19
CA TRP A 250 -2.63 -30.82 1.39
C TRP A 250 -2.73 -32.10 2.23
N ASP A 251 -3.91 -32.35 2.81
CA ASP A 251 -4.25 -33.59 3.51
C ASP A 251 -5.01 -34.53 2.54
N SER A 252 -4.46 -35.73 2.35
CA SER A 252 -4.94 -36.81 1.48
C SER A 252 -5.60 -37.96 2.26
N ALA A 253 -5.83 -37.79 3.56
CA ALA A 253 -6.53 -38.79 4.36
C ALA A 253 -7.96 -39.05 3.83
N ASP A 254 -8.29 -40.34 3.69
CA ASP A 254 -9.52 -40.86 3.07
C ASP A 254 -10.78 -40.02 3.37
N SER A 255 -11.50 -39.65 2.31
CA SER A 255 -12.75 -38.87 2.30
C SER A 255 -13.94 -39.63 2.90
N CYS A 256 -13.83 -40.01 4.18
CA CYS A 256 -14.87 -40.72 4.91
C CYS A 256 -16.02 -39.74 5.24
N ALA A 257 -16.98 -39.68 4.32
CA ALA A 257 -18.14 -38.80 4.37
C ALA A 257 -18.85 -38.79 5.74
N CYS A 258 -18.72 -37.67 6.44
CA CYS A 258 -19.71 -37.18 7.39
C CYS A 258 -20.16 -35.80 6.91
N GLU A 259 -21.40 -35.71 6.44
CA GLU A 259 -22.04 -34.43 6.09
C GLU A 259 -22.16 -33.53 7.33
N VAL A 260 -21.15 -32.70 7.56
CA VAL A 260 -21.31 -31.40 8.25
C VAL A 260 -20.57 -30.36 7.42
N ALA A 261 -21.15 -30.02 6.26
CA ALA A 261 -20.73 -28.84 5.54
C ALA A 261 -21.02 -27.60 6.41
N LEU A 262 -19.98 -26.85 6.77
CA LEU A 262 -20.11 -25.44 7.10
C LEU A 262 -20.06 -24.68 5.77
N PRO A 263 -21.14 -24.02 5.32
CA PRO A 263 -21.12 -23.27 4.07
C PRO A 263 -20.26 -22.00 4.22
N GLY A 264 -19.55 -21.60 3.16
CA GLY A 264 -19.32 -20.17 2.89
C GLY A 264 -17.93 -19.71 2.45
N ALA A 265 -16.83 -20.36 2.86
CA ALA A 265 -15.47 -19.83 2.65
C ALA A 265 -14.70 -20.48 1.48
N ASP A 266 -15.19 -20.31 0.25
CA ASP A 266 -14.47 -20.71 -0.96
C ASP A 266 -13.30 -19.74 -1.26
N ARG A 267 -12.05 -20.19 -1.05
CA ARG A 267 -10.83 -19.42 -1.33
C ARG A 267 -10.45 -19.36 -2.82
N SER A 268 -11.24 -19.91 -3.75
CA SER A 268 -10.89 -20.09 -5.16
C SER A 268 -10.76 -18.83 -6.02
N ILE A 269 -11.09 -17.63 -5.52
CA ILE A 269 -11.34 -16.46 -6.39
C ILE A 269 -10.14 -15.96 -7.20
N GLY A 270 -8.91 -16.30 -6.82
CA GLY A 270 -7.70 -15.95 -7.58
C GLY A 270 -7.74 -16.41 -9.04
N ARG A 271 -8.44 -17.53 -9.33
CA ARG A 271 -8.61 -18.04 -10.71
C ARG A 271 -9.33 -17.07 -11.64
N TYR A 272 -10.19 -16.20 -11.10
CA TYR A 272 -10.92 -15.20 -11.87
C TYR A 272 -10.12 -13.91 -12.08
N LEU A 273 -8.99 -13.73 -11.39
CA LEU A 273 -8.08 -12.61 -11.59
C LEU A 273 -7.03 -12.91 -12.68
N MET A 274 -6.52 -14.15 -12.73
CA MET A 274 -5.48 -14.55 -13.70
C MET A 274 -5.87 -14.27 -15.15
N GLU A 275 -7.07 -14.66 -15.60
CA GLU A 275 -7.45 -14.53 -17.01
C GLU A 275 -7.38 -13.05 -17.51
N PRO A 276 -7.91 -12.05 -16.78
CA PRO A 276 -7.64 -10.64 -17.05
C PRO A 276 -6.16 -10.21 -17.02
N ILE A 277 -5.34 -10.75 -16.11
CA ILE A 277 -3.91 -10.40 -16.00
C ILE A 277 -3.12 -10.99 -17.17
N GLU A 278 -3.30 -12.28 -17.48
CA GLU A 278 -2.63 -12.98 -18.59
C GLU A 278 -2.99 -12.41 -19.97
N LYS A 279 -4.24 -11.96 -20.16
CA LYS A 279 -4.67 -11.23 -21.36
C LYS A 279 -4.09 -9.82 -21.45
N GLY A 280 -3.51 -9.31 -20.37
CA GLY A 280 -3.10 -7.91 -20.25
C GLY A 280 -4.29 -6.94 -20.21
N ASP A 281 -5.47 -7.40 -19.80
CA ASP A 281 -6.69 -6.60 -19.62
C ASP A 281 -6.65 -5.75 -18.34
N SER A 282 -5.79 -6.07 -17.39
CA SER A 282 -5.37 -5.19 -16.27
C SER A 282 -3.88 -5.42 -15.94
N PRO A 283 -3.14 -4.40 -15.43
CA PRO A 283 -1.81 -4.62 -14.84
C PRO A 283 -1.86 -5.35 -13.50
N GLY A 284 -2.91 -5.14 -12.71
CA GLY A 284 -3.09 -5.71 -11.39
C GLY A 284 -4.55 -5.64 -10.94
N LEU A 285 -4.97 -6.56 -10.07
CA LEU A 285 -6.32 -6.66 -9.52
C LEU A 285 -6.28 -7.07 -8.04
N ILE A 286 -7.28 -6.63 -7.27
CA ILE A 286 -7.58 -7.10 -5.92
C ILE A 286 -9.08 -7.36 -5.86
N ALA A 287 -9.49 -8.48 -5.27
CA ALA A 287 -10.90 -8.84 -5.09
C ALA A 287 -11.16 -9.49 -3.73
N ALA A 288 -12.41 -9.40 -3.27
CA ALA A 288 -12.91 -10.13 -2.12
C ALA A 288 -14.37 -10.56 -2.32
N ILE A 289 -14.75 -11.69 -1.73
CA ILE A 289 -16.15 -12.09 -1.51
C ILE A 289 -16.48 -11.84 -0.05
N VAL A 290 -17.64 -11.24 0.21
CA VAL A 290 -18.10 -10.82 1.54
C VAL A 290 -19.56 -11.26 1.72
N ASP A 291 -19.90 -11.79 2.88
CA ASP A 291 -21.27 -12.08 3.32
C ASP A 291 -21.52 -11.62 4.77
N GLU A 292 -22.61 -12.06 5.39
CA GLU A 292 -23.03 -11.68 6.75
C GLU A 292 -22.04 -12.01 7.89
N ASP A 293 -21.11 -12.93 7.67
CA ASP A 293 -20.03 -13.25 8.63
C ASP A 293 -18.72 -12.49 8.31
N GLY A 294 -18.64 -11.80 7.18
CA GLY A 294 -17.49 -11.03 6.73
C GLY A 294 -16.82 -11.59 5.48
N ILE A 295 -15.49 -11.47 5.40
CA ILE A 295 -14.73 -11.86 4.21
C ILE A 295 -14.65 -13.38 4.11
N ARG A 296 -15.16 -13.93 3.01
CA ARG A 296 -15.10 -15.36 2.68
C ARG A 296 -13.90 -15.72 1.81
N ALA A 297 -13.52 -14.79 0.93
CA ALA A 297 -12.42 -14.95 -0.01
C ALA A 297 -11.74 -13.60 -0.23
N ILE A 298 -10.43 -13.61 -0.45
CA ILE A 298 -9.63 -12.42 -0.78
C ILE A 298 -8.46 -12.87 -1.66
N ALA A 299 -8.16 -12.11 -2.72
CA ALA A 299 -7.05 -12.39 -3.62
C ALA A 299 -6.54 -11.12 -4.29
N ALA A 300 -5.28 -11.14 -4.70
CA ALA A 300 -4.64 -10.13 -5.54
C ALA A 300 -3.79 -10.83 -6.60
N ASP A 301 -3.68 -10.25 -7.79
CA ASP A 301 -2.86 -10.79 -8.89
C ASP A 301 -2.38 -9.67 -9.83
N GLY A 302 -1.22 -9.86 -10.46
CA GLY A 302 -0.51 -8.87 -11.26
C GLY A 302 0.39 -7.94 -10.44
N VAL A 303 0.61 -6.72 -10.93
CA VAL A 303 1.60 -5.76 -10.43
C VAL A 303 1.00 -4.40 -10.07
N ARG A 304 1.61 -3.71 -9.10
CA ARG A 304 1.23 -2.34 -8.69
C ARG A 304 1.38 -1.33 -9.82
N ARG A 305 2.36 -1.54 -10.70
CA ARG A 305 2.74 -0.63 -11.78
C ARG A 305 3.17 -1.43 -13.01
N ALA A 306 2.52 -1.19 -14.14
CA ALA A 306 2.90 -1.82 -15.42
C ALA A 306 4.38 -1.52 -15.76
N GLY A 307 5.13 -2.58 -16.11
CA GLY A 307 6.57 -2.50 -16.34
C GLY A 307 7.45 -2.57 -15.08
N SER A 308 6.85 -2.68 -13.89
CA SER A 308 7.52 -2.96 -12.62
C SER A 308 7.36 -4.45 -12.25
N PRO A 309 8.30 -5.04 -11.49
CA PRO A 309 8.14 -6.38 -10.94
C PRO A 309 7.27 -6.41 -9.67
N ASP A 310 6.96 -5.25 -9.09
CA ASP A 310 6.34 -5.12 -7.77
C ASP A 310 4.91 -5.72 -7.75
N PRO A 311 4.66 -6.83 -7.04
CA PRO A 311 3.35 -7.48 -7.02
C PRO A 311 2.31 -6.60 -6.33
N ILE A 312 1.07 -6.64 -6.83
CA ILE A 312 -0.07 -6.04 -6.12
C ILE A 312 -0.47 -6.95 -4.95
N LEU A 313 -0.61 -6.37 -3.76
CA LEU A 313 -0.89 -7.11 -2.53
C LEU A 313 -2.32 -6.89 -2.06
N VAL A 314 -2.90 -7.88 -1.36
CA VAL A 314 -4.24 -7.76 -0.75
C VAL A 314 -4.33 -6.63 0.30
N THR A 315 -3.18 -6.22 0.85
CA THR A 315 -3.03 -5.10 1.81
C THR A 315 -2.93 -3.73 1.14
N ASP A 316 -2.83 -3.67 -0.20
CA ASP A 316 -2.70 -2.41 -0.92
C ASP A 316 -4.00 -1.61 -0.94
N ARG A 317 -3.85 -0.28 -0.92
CA ARG A 317 -4.92 0.69 -1.01
C ARG A 317 -5.15 1.03 -2.47
N VAL A 318 -6.38 0.88 -2.93
CA VAL A 318 -6.78 1.23 -4.30
C VAL A 318 -7.66 2.47 -4.26
N HIS A 319 -7.43 3.40 -5.18
CA HIS A 319 -8.34 4.52 -5.39
C HIS A 319 -9.66 4.02 -6.00
N ILE A 320 -10.73 4.01 -5.20
CA ILE A 320 -12.03 3.39 -5.59
C ILE A 320 -12.93 4.30 -6.42
N GLY A 321 -12.49 5.53 -6.70
CA GLY A 321 -13.20 6.46 -7.58
C GLY A 321 -14.64 6.68 -7.11
N SER A 322 -15.60 6.58 -8.04
CA SER A 322 -17.00 6.90 -7.78
C SER A 322 -17.72 6.00 -6.77
N ASN A 323 -17.12 4.90 -6.32
CA ASN A 323 -17.62 4.14 -5.15
C ASN A 323 -17.64 5.01 -3.87
N THR A 324 -16.80 6.06 -3.82
CA THR A 324 -16.85 7.15 -2.82
C THR A 324 -18.26 7.71 -2.62
N LYS A 325 -19.10 7.75 -3.67
CA LYS A 325 -20.48 8.27 -3.57
C LYS A 325 -21.32 7.49 -2.58
N ALA A 326 -21.22 6.16 -2.57
CA ALA A 326 -21.94 5.34 -1.61
C ALA A 326 -21.53 5.67 -0.17
N MET A 327 -20.22 5.83 0.07
CA MET A 327 -19.70 6.26 1.37
C MET A 327 -20.19 7.65 1.77
N THR A 328 -20.15 8.64 0.87
CA THR A 328 -20.67 9.99 1.09
C THR A 328 -22.15 9.98 1.45
N SER A 329 -22.97 9.16 0.77
CA SER A 329 -24.40 9.03 1.06
C SER A 329 -24.67 8.39 2.42
N VAL A 330 -23.88 7.40 2.85
CA VAL A 330 -23.95 6.85 4.21
C VAL A 330 -23.52 7.88 5.26
N MET A 331 -22.44 8.63 5.00
CA MET A 331 -22.01 9.73 5.89
C MET A 331 -23.12 10.80 6.02
N LEU A 332 -23.73 11.23 4.91
CA LEU A 332 -24.87 12.16 4.92
C LEU A 332 -26.07 11.59 5.67
N ALA A 333 -26.34 10.29 5.55
CA ALA A 333 -27.39 9.64 6.32
C ALA A 333 -27.15 9.71 7.83
N THR A 334 -25.90 9.65 8.33
CA THR A 334 -25.61 9.89 9.76
C THR A 334 -25.99 11.31 10.21
N LEU A 335 -25.76 12.31 9.35
CA LEU A 335 -26.10 13.71 9.62
C LEU A 335 -27.61 13.98 9.53
N VAL A 336 -28.33 13.25 8.68
CA VAL A 336 -29.80 13.30 8.66
C VAL A 336 -30.39 12.60 9.89
N ALA A 337 -29.84 11.46 10.29
CA ALA A 337 -30.33 10.70 11.44
C ALA A 337 -30.10 11.40 12.79
N ASP A 338 -29.02 12.18 12.93
CA ASP A 338 -28.75 12.97 14.15
C ASP A 338 -29.37 14.38 14.15
N GLY A 339 -30.09 14.75 13.09
CA GLY A 339 -30.78 16.04 12.97
C GLY A 339 -29.89 17.23 12.62
N SER A 340 -28.68 17.00 12.08
CA SER A 340 -27.81 18.08 11.57
C SER A 340 -28.42 18.81 10.35
N PHE A 341 -29.37 18.18 9.64
CA PHE A 341 -30.20 18.80 8.60
C PHE A 341 -31.63 18.95 9.13
N GLU A 342 -32.16 20.18 9.20
CA GLU A 342 -33.44 20.52 9.85
C GLU A 342 -34.64 19.77 9.24
N ASP A 343 -34.77 19.77 7.91
CA ASP A 343 -35.76 18.99 7.16
C ASP A 343 -35.21 17.64 6.66
N GLY A 344 -34.10 17.18 7.26
CA GLY A 344 -33.41 15.95 6.88
C GLY A 344 -33.06 15.92 5.39
N TRP A 345 -33.50 14.85 4.70
CA TRP A 345 -33.29 14.65 3.27
C TRP A 345 -33.97 15.67 2.35
N GLU A 346 -35.02 16.35 2.83
CA GLU A 346 -35.78 17.34 2.04
C GLU A 346 -35.19 18.75 2.15
N THR A 347 -34.20 18.97 3.02
CA THR A 347 -33.50 20.26 3.17
C THR A 347 -32.96 20.73 1.81
N THR A 348 -33.32 21.94 1.40
CA THR A 348 -32.92 22.48 0.08
C THR A 348 -31.56 23.16 0.12
N LEU A 349 -30.90 23.26 -1.03
CA LEU A 349 -29.64 24.02 -1.15
C LEU A 349 -29.82 25.49 -0.70
N GLY A 350 -30.97 26.09 -1.01
CA GLY A 350 -31.29 27.46 -0.64
C GLY A 350 -31.62 27.66 0.85
N ASP A 351 -31.94 26.60 1.60
CA ASP A 351 -32.05 26.66 3.07
C ASP A 351 -30.68 26.59 3.73
N VAL A 352 -29.75 25.81 3.16
CA VAL A 352 -28.36 25.69 3.64
C VAL A 352 -27.53 26.94 3.30
N TYR A 353 -27.81 27.59 2.17
CA TYR A 353 -27.20 28.87 1.77
C TYR A 353 -28.27 29.91 1.39
N PRO A 354 -28.98 30.51 2.37
CA PRO A 354 -29.98 31.54 2.11
C PRO A 354 -29.42 32.76 1.36
N GLU A 355 -28.13 33.05 1.54
CA GLU A 355 -27.40 34.11 0.85
C GLU A 355 -27.27 33.92 -0.66
N LEU A 356 -27.49 32.70 -1.19
CA LEU A 356 -27.40 32.40 -2.62
C LEU A 356 -28.76 32.47 -3.34
N ARG A 357 -29.85 32.73 -2.62
CA ARG A 357 -31.19 32.88 -3.20
C ARG A 357 -31.24 34.11 -4.12
N GLY A 358 -31.19 33.86 -5.43
CA GLY A 358 -31.13 34.89 -6.47
C GLY A 358 -29.78 35.00 -7.19
N GLU A 359 -28.72 34.40 -6.63
CA GLU A 359 -27.41 34.24 -7.27
C GLU A 359 -27.30 32.89 -8.00
N ILE A 360 -27.87 31.82 -7.42
CA ILE A 360 -28.04 30.51 -8.08
C ILE A 360 -29.42 30.36 -8.71
N HIS A 361 -29.52 29.54 -9.76
CA HIS A 361 -30.77 29.32 -10.48
C HIS A 361 -31.87 28.71 -9.58
N GLU A 362 -33.11 29.21 -9.68
CA GLU A 362 -34.23 28.85 -8.80
C GLU A 362 -34.46 27.34 -8.64
N ASN A 363 -34.46 26.57 -9.74
CA ASN A 363 -34.58 25.11 -9.74
C ASN A 363 -33.47 24.38 -8.95
N LEU A 364 -32.27 24.97 -8.83
CA LEU A 364 -31.16 24.42 -8.05
C LEU A 364 -31.25 24.86 -6.59
N ALA A 365 -31.73 26.08 -6.32
CA ALA A 365 -31.99 26.56 -4.97
C ALA A 365 -33.04 25.71 -4.23
N ILE A 366 -34.07 25.23 -4.93
CA ILE A 366 -35.11 24.32 -4.38
C ILE A 366 -34.77 22.83 -4.53
N ALA A 367 -33.57 22.49 -5.01
CA ALA A 367 -33.15 21.09 -5.08
C ALA A 367 -32.80 20.58 -3.67
N THR A 368 -33.31 19.40 -3.32
CA THR A 368 -33.13 18.81 -1.98
C THR A 368 -31.83 18.03 -1.88
N LEU A 369 -31.33 17.83 -0.65
CA LEU A 369 -30.19 16.96 -0.39
C LEU A 369 -30.38 15.56 -1.01
N TRP A 370 -31.60 15.01 -0.94
CA TRP A 370 -31.96 13.75 -1.59
C TRP A 370 -31.78 13.78 -3.11
N GLU A 371 -32.21 14.84 -3.78
CA GLU A 371 -32.10 14.97 -5.24
C GLU A 371 -30.65 15.10 -5.71
N PHE A 372 -29.74 15.64 -4.88
CA PHE A 372 -28.31 15.65 -5.19
C PHE A 372 -27.69 14.24 -5.12
N VAL A 373 -27.97 13.48 -4.05
CA VAL A 373 -27.40 12.12 -3.89
C VAL A 373 -28.08 11.07 -4.77
N SER A 374 -29.35 11.23 -5.09
CA SER A 374 -30.10 10.40 -6.06
C SER A 374 -29.90 10.82 -7.52
N MET A 375 -29.05 11.81 -7.78
CA MET A 375 -28.68 12.29 -9.13
C MET A 375 -29.89 12.82 -9.94
N ALA A 376 -30.87 13.42 -9.26
CA ALA A 376 -32.11 13.94 -9.82
C ALA A 376 -32.25 15.47 -9.74
N SER A 377 -31.29 16.21 -9.17
CA SER A 377 -31.38 17.67 -9.00
C SER A 377 -31.30 18.48 -10.31
N GLY A 378 -30.96 17.85 -11.43
CA GLY A 378 -30.81 18.51 -12.74
C GLY A 378 -29.45 19.20 -12.97
N VAL A 379 -28.59 19.22 -11.95
CA VAL A 379 -27.23 19.80 -12.05
C VAL A 379 -26.37 19.04 -13.08
N LYS A 380 -25.47 19.76 -13.76
CA LYS A 380 -24.56 19.20 -14.77
C LYS A 380 -23.63 18.12 -14.20
N ARG A 381 -23.05 17.29 -15.08
CA ARG A 381 -22.22 16.13 -14.69
C ARG A 381 -20.98 16.49 -13.86
N ASN A 382 -20.30 17.59 -14.19
CA ASN A 382 -19.02 18.00 -13.61
C ASN A 382 -18.99 19.52 -13.39
N ALA A 383 -18.12 19.98 -12.49
CA ALA A 383 -17.72 21.38 -12.42
C ALA A 383 -17.15 21.88 -13.77
N SER A 384 -17.17 23.19 -14.02
CA SER A 384 -16.53 23.77 -15.21
C SER A 384 -15.01 23.64 -15.14
N ASP A 385 -14.44 23.84 -13.95
CA ASP A 385 -13.04 23.56 -13.65
C ASP A 385 -12.88 23.04 -12.22
N TRP A 386 -12.50 21.76 -12.09
CA TRP A 386 -12.21 21.13 -10.80
C TRP A 386 -10.90 21.65 -10.16
N TRP A 387 -10.02 22.27 -10.95
CA TRP A 387 -8.75 22.85 -10.52
C TRP A 387 -8.81 24.36 -10.25
N ALA A 388 -10.01 24.96 -10.26
CA ALA A 388 -10.22 26.34 -9.85
C ALA A 388 -9.97 26.55 -8.34
N HIS A 389 -9.72 27.82 -7.98
CA HIS A 389 -9.59 28.31 -6.59
C HIS A 389 -8.55 27.56 -5.72
N LEU A 390 -7.42 27.16 -6.32
CA LEU A 390 -6.29 26.50 -5.63
C LEU A 390 -5.62 27.36 -4.54
N ASP A 391 -5.94 28.66 -4.47
CA ASP A 391 -5.50 29.57 -3.42
C ASP A 391 -6.29 29.42 -2.09
N LYS A 392 -7.36 28.62 -2.08
CA LYS A 392 -8.31 28.51 -0.96
C LYS A 392 -8.20 27.17 -0.24
N GLY A 393 -8.60 27.16 1.04
CA GLY A 393 -8.86 25.92 1.78
C GLY A 393 -9.96 25.09 1.12
N ILE A 394 -9.96 23.77 1.34
CA ILE A 394 -10.80 22.85 0.56
C ILE A 394 -12.31 23.12 0.66
N VAL A 395 -12.78 23.61 1.82
CA VAL A 395 -14.19 23.97 2.05
C VAL A 395 -14.55 25.24 1.27
N GLU A 396 -13.74 26.30 1.41
CA GLU A 396 -13.93 27.57 0.69
C GLU A 396 -13.78 27.39 -0.82
N ARG A 397 -12.91 26.47 -1.25
CA ARG A 397 -12.69 26.09 -2.65
C ARG A 397 -13.92 25.39 -3.24
N ARG A 398 -14.48 24.40 -2.54
CA ARG A 398 -15.70 23.71 -2.98
C ARG A 398 -16.91 24.65 -3.00
N TYR A 399 -17.02 25.57 -2.04
CA TYR A 399 -18.00 26.65 -2.07
C TYR A 399 -17.81 27.61 -3.26
N ALA A 400 -16.58 28.03 -3.58
CA ALA A 400 -16.33 28.91 -4.72
C ALA A 400 -16.67 28.24 -6.07
N ILE A 401 -16.33 26.96 -6.25
CA ILE A 401 -16.70 26.17 -7.43
C ILE A 401 -18.24 26.06 -7.56
N LEU A 402 -18.96 25.92 -6.45
CA LEU A 402 -20.42 25.92 -6.44
C LEU A 402 -20.99 27.23 -7.01
N LEU A 403 -20.43 28.39 -6.66
CA LEU A 403 -20.86 29.69 -7.19
C LEU A 403 -20.65 29.80 -8.70
N ASP A 404 -19.47 29.38 -9.19
CA ASP A 404 -19.14 29.42 -10.62
C ASP A 404 -20.07 28.53 -11.47
N ASP A 405 -20.62 27.48 -10.88
CA ASP A 405 -21.29 26.39 -11.62
C ASP A 405 -22.82 26.34 -11.49
N LEU A 406 -23.45 27.02 -10.52
CA LEU A 406 -24.90 26.93 -10.25
C LEU A 406 -25.72 28.20 -10.59
N ALA A 407 -25.10 29.26 -11.11
CA ALA A 407 -25.81 30.46 -11.58
C ALA A 407 -26.69 30.19 -12.81
N GLU A 408 -26.22 29.33 -13.71
CA GLU A 408 -26.89 28.98 -14.96
C GLU A 408 -28.04 27.98 -14.76
N ALA A 409 -28.94 27.90 -15.76
CA ALA A 409 -30.03 26.93 -15.75
C ALA A 409 -29.55 25.47 -15.63
N PRO A 410 -30.27 24.60 -14.91
CA PRO A 410 -29.95 23.17 -14.83
C PRO A 410 -29.75 22.56 -16.21
N ALA A 411 -28.66 21.83 -16.41
CA ALA A 411 -28.37 21.15 -17.67
C ALA A 411 -29.40 20.04 -17.99
N HIS A 412 -30.13 19.56 -16.97
CA HIS A 412 -31.14 18.51 -17.09
C HIS A 412 -32.39 18.87 -16.28
N GLN A 413 -33.53 18.28 -16.64
CA GLN A 413 -34.78 18.47 -15.93
C GLN A 413 -34.70 17.86 -14.51
N ARG A 414 -34.93 18.69 -13.48
CA ARG A 414 -35.07 18.24 -12.08
C ARG A 414 -36.15 17.15 -11.97
N GLY A 415 -35.85 16.10 -11.21
CA GLY A 415 -36.64 14.87 -11.12
C GLY A 415 -36.30 13.81 -12.16
N THR A 416 -35.37 14.06 -13.09
CA THR A 416 -34.87 13.03 -14.03
C THR A 416 -33.42 12.66 -13.69
N TYR A 417 -33.06 11.38 -13.81
CA TYR A 417 -31.73 10.87 -13.49
C TYR A 417 -30.67 11.42 -14.46
N ASN A 418 -29.65 12.08 -13.92
CA ASN A 418 -28.44 12.47 -14.63
C ASN A 418 -27.20 12.26 -13.74
N TYR A 419 -26.31 11.37 -14.16
CA TYR A 419 -25.08 11.07 -13.41
C TYR A 419 -24.24 12.33 -13.17
N SER A 420 -24.09 12.73 -11.90
CA SER A 420 -23.38 13.94 -11.53
C SER A 420 -22.37 13.75 -10.39
N ASN A 421 -21.13 14.15 -10.66
CA ASN A 421 -20.11 14.38 -9.66
C ASN A 421 -20.32 15.73 -8.96
N LEU A 422 -20.76 16.76 -9.69
CA LEU A 422 -21.03 18.08 -9.13
C LEU A 422 -22.16 18.04 -8.09
N GLY A 423 -23.21 17.25 -8.32
CA GLY A 423 -24.27 17.06 -7.33
C GLY A 423 -23.77 16.46 -6.01
N TYR A 424 -22.86 15.49 -6.08
CA TYR A 424 -22.21 14.95 -4.87
C TYR A 424 -21.29 15.97 -4.20
N MET A 425 -20.58 16.81 -4.96
CA MET A 425 -19.80 17.92 -4.41
C MET A 425 -20.71 18.91 -3.66
N VAL A 426 -21.85 19.30 -4.24
CA VAL A 426 -22.84 20.18 -3.63
C VAL A 426 -23.41 19.56 -2.33
N ALA A 427 -23.79 18.28 -2.35
CA ALA A 427 -24.24 17.58 -1.13
C ALA A 427 -23.16 17.52 -0.04
N GLY A 428 -21.90 17.34 -0.44
CA GLY A 428 -20.75 17.46 0.46
C GLY A 428 -20.60 18.85 1.05
N ALA A 429 -20.64 19.90 0.22
CA ALA A 429 -20.56 21.30 0.66
C ALA A 429 -21.72 21.68 1.60
N MET A 430 -22.94 21.20 1.34
CA MET A 430 -24.08 21.36 2.25
C MET A 430 -23.78 20.78 3.64
N ALA A 431 -23.18 19.58 3.72
CA ALA A 431 -22.77 18.99 4.99
C ALA A 431 -21.68 19.81 5.71
N GLU A 432 -20.74 20.39 4.97
CA GLU A 432 -19.72 21.27 5.54
C GLU A 432 -20.31 22.55 6.10
N ARG A 433 -21.30 23.12 5.41
CA ARG A 433 -22.01 24.34 5.83
C ARG A 433 -22.80 24.14 7.12
N VAL A 434 -23.55 23.04 7.23
CA VAL A 434 -24.37 22.78 8.44
C VAL A 434 -23.54 22.31 9.65
N THR A 435 -22.42 21.61 9.43
CA THR A 435 -21.59 21.07 10.53
C THR A 435 -20.37 21.92 10.90
N GLY A 436 -19.91 22.81 10.03
CA GLY A 436 -18.64 23.54 10.17
C GLY A 436 -17.39 22.65 10.10
N ARG A 437 -17.48 21.44 9.52
CA ARG A 437 -16.38 20.47 9.38
C ARG A 437 -16.24 20.07 7.92
N SER A 438 -15.01 19.89 7.43
CA SER A 438 -14.80 19.45 6.05
C SER A 438 -15.34 18.02 5.82
N TRP A 439 -15.70 17.69 4.59
CA TRP A 439 -16.16 16.36 4.18
C TRP A 439 -15.15 15.28 4.54
N GLU A 440 -13.84 15.52 4.36
CA GLU A 440 -12.77 14.59 4.72
C GLU A 440 -12.72 14.34 6.23
N ARG A 441 -13.10 15.34 7.04
CA ARG A 441 -13.24 15.19 8.50
C ARG A 441 -14.51 14.42 8.85
N LEU A 442 -15.64 14.74 8.22
CA LEU A 442 -16.91 14.05 8.43
C LEU A 442 -16.83 12.57 8.06
N MET A 443 -16.20 12.22 6.92
CA MET A 443 -15.95 10.84 6.51
C MET A 443 -15.12 10.06 7.54
N ARG A 444 -14.06 10.67 8.10
CA ARG A 444 -13.28 10.04 9.18
C ARG A 444 -14.10 9.86 10.47
N GLU A 445 -14.84 10.89 10.89
CA GLU A 445 -15.56 10.91 12.17
C GLU A 445 -16.87 10.09 12.17
N ARG A 446 -17.58 10.03 11.03
CA ARG A 446 -18.90 9.39 10.91
C ARG A 446 -18.89 8.03 10.20
N LEU A 447 -17.86 7.73 9.40
CA LEU A 447 -17.78 6.49 8.64
C LEU A 447 -16.51 5.68 8.96
N PHE A 448 -15.32 6.18 8.62
CA PHE A 448 -14.10 5.37 8.69
C PHE A 448 -13.73 4.98 10.12
N GLY A 449 -13.77 5.92 11.07
CA GLY A 449 -13.50 5.65 12.48
C GLY A 449 -14.50 4.65 13.09
N PRO A 450 -15.82 4.91 13.01
CA PRO A 450 -16.84 3.99 13.51
C PRO A 450 -16.83 2.58 12.90
N LEU A 451 -16.35 2.43 11.65
CA LEU A 451 -16.19 1.14 10.98
C LEU A 451 -14.78 0.51 11.16
N GLY A 452 -13.84 1.19 11.82
CA GLY A 452 -12.47 0.70 11.96
C GLY A 452 -11.73 0.57 10.62
N MET A 453 -11.98 1.48 9.68
CA MET A 453 -11.39 1.52 8.34
C MET A 453 -10.07 2.32 8.32
N SER A 454 -9.02 1.77 8.92
CA SER A 454 -7.74 2.46 9.13
C SER A 454 -6.90 2.70 7.87
N SER A 455 -7.14 1.97 6.78
CA SER A 455 -6.49 2.15 5.48
C SER A 455 -7.19 3.18 4.57
N ALA A 456 -8.37 3.66 4.97
CA ALA A 456 -9.16 4.58 4.17
C ALA A 456 -8.58 6.02 4.20
N GLY A 457 -8.39 6.59 3.03
CA GLY A 457 -7.83 7.93 2.84
C GLY A 457 -8.41 8.63 1.61
N PHE A 458 -7.74 9.69 1.16
CA PHE A 458 -8.21 10.55 0.07
C PHE A 458 -7.07 10.86 -0.90
N GLY A 459 -7.39 11.01 -2.18
CA GLY A 459 -6.42 11.21 -3.25
C GLY A 459 -5.72 9.91 -3.67
N PRO A 460 -4.62 10.00 -4.44
CA PRO A 460 -3.90 8.82 -4.90
C PRO A 460 -3.27 8.08 -3.71
N PRO A 461 -3.30 6.74 -3.69
CA PRO A 461 -2.56 5.97 -2.70
C PRO A 461 -1.06 6.01 -3.00
N GLY A 462 -0.24 5.89 -1.94
CA GLY A 462 1.21 5.78 -2.04
C GLY A 462 1.97 7.10 -2.11
N THR A 463 3.28 6.99 -2.26
CA THR A 463 4.23 8.11 -2.29
C THR A 463 4.49 8.54 -3.73
N ALA A 464 4.51 9.84 -3.99
CA ALA A 464 4.71 10.38 -5.34
C ALA A 464 6.09 9.97 -5.90
N GLY A 465 6.12 9.25 -7.02
CA GLY A 465 7.32 8.67 -7.63
C GLY A 465 7.55 7.19 -7.31
N GLU A 466 7.04 6.70 -6.17
CA GLU A 466 7.30 5.34 -5.67
C GLU A 466 6.19 4.34 -6.03
N ALA A 467 6.55 3.07 -6.19
CA ALA A 467 5.61 1.95 -6.40
C ALA A 467 5.24 1.25 -5.08
N ASP A 468 5.19 2.02 -3.97
CA ASP A 468 4.81 1.54 -2.64
C ASP A 468 3.32 1.16 -2.54
N GLN A 469 2.49 1.66 -3.44
CA GLN A 469 1.08 1.33 -3.63
C GLN A 469 0.72 1.25 -5.14
N PRO A 470 -0.45 0.69 -5.51
CA PRO A 470 -0.90 0.58 -6.90
C PRO A 470 -1.04 1.95 -7.60
N TRP A 471 -0.45 2.07 -8.78
CA TRP A 471 -0.62 3.25 -9.64
C TRP A 471 -1.90 3.14 -10.46
N GLY A 472 -2.45 4.30 -10.83
CA GLY A 472 -3.40 4.36 -11.94
C GLY A 472 -2.73 4.00 -13.26
N HIS A 473 -3.51 3.57 -14.25
CA HIS A 473 -3.00 3.25 -15.58
C HIS A 473 -3.92 3.79 -16.67
N ARG A 474 -3.34 4.09 -17.83
CA ARG A 474 -4.06 4.43 -19.06
C ARG A 474 -3.51 3.60 -20.22
N ARG A 475 -4.31 3.35 -21.23
CA ARG A 475 -3.81 2.81 -22.50
C ARG A 475 -3.09 3.91 -23.27
N ASP A 476 -1.89 3.63 -23.76
CA ASP A 476 -1.17 4.51 -24.69
C ASP A 476 -1.67 4.35 -26.14
N SER A 477 -1.02 5.04 -27.08
CA SER A 477 -1.36 4.96 -28.51
C SER A 477 -1.09 3.60 -29.17
N ALA A 478 -0.30 2.73 -28.53
CA ALA A 478 -0.06 1.36 -28.97
C ALA A 478 -1.01 0.35 -28.29
N GLY A 479 -1.87 0.81 -27.36
CA GLY A 479 -2.73 -0.05 -26.55
C GLY A 479 -2.01 -0.70 -25.37
N MET A 480 -0.80 -0.27 -25.02
CA MET A 480 -0.07 -0.75 -23.85
C MET A 480 -0.47 0.01 -22.59
N TRP A 481 -0.30 -0.62 -21.43
CA TRP A 481 -0.54 0.05 -20.14
C TRP A 481 0.60 1.01 -19.79
N ALA A 482 0.30 2.30 -19.77
CA ALA A 482 1.18 3.34 -19.27
C ALA A 482 0.76 3.75 -17.85
N PRO A 483 1.67 3.66 -16.85
CA PRO A 483 1.40 4.14 -15.50
C PRO A 483 1.07 5.63 -15.45
N ASN A 484 0.20 6.00 -14.49
CA ASN A 484 -0.24 7.36 -14.23
C ASN A 484 -0.59 7.53 -12.74
N GLN A 485 0.20 8.33 -12.02
CA GLN A 485 -0.04 8.67 -10.61
C GLN A 485 -0.87 9.96 -10.43
N PHE A 486 -1.26 10.63 -11.53
CA PHE A 486 -2.14 11.81 -11.48
C PHE A 486 -3.59 11.38 -11.23
N ASP A 487 -4.23 12.00 -10.23
CA ASP A 487 -5.58 11.69 -9.76
C ASP A 487 -6.55 12.87 -9.96
N ASN A 488 -7.80 12.67 -9.55
CA ASN A 488 -8.86 13.65 -9.49
C ASN A 488 -8.49 14.85 -8.59
N ALA A 489 -9.11 16.00 -8.85
CA ALA A 489 -8.94 17.15 -7.98
C ALA A 489 -9.50 16.89 -6.58
N GLU A 490 -8.83 17.42 -5.56
CA GLU A 490 -9.29 17.38 -4.17
C GLU A 490 -10.74 17.90 -4.01
N ALA A 491 -11.12 18.93 -4.78
CA ALA A 491 -12.48 19.48 -4.81
C ALA A 491 -13.55 18.54 -5.40
N LEU A 492 -13.15 17.43 -6.05
CA LEU A 492 -14.06 16.35 -6.44
C LEU A 492 -14.40 15.42 -5.25
N GLY A 493 -13.71 15.57 -4.11
CA GLY A 493 -13.75 14.72 -2.92
C GLY A 493 -15.01 13.90 -2.69
N PRO A 494 -16.14 14.55 -2.33
CA PRO A 494 -17.43 13.91 -2.06
C PRO A 494 -17.95 12.96 -3.14
N ALA A 495 -17.50 13.12 -4.38
CA ALA A 495 -17.92 12.32 -5.53
C ALA A 495 -16.95 11.20 -5.90
N GLY A 496 -15.71 11.18 -5.44
CA GLY A 496 -14.76 10.25 -6.05
C GLY A 496 -13.29 10.18 -5.65
N THR A 497 -12.83 10.70 -4.51
CA THR A 497 -11.38 10.68 -4.17
C THR A 497 -10.95 9.64 -3.12
N VAL A 498 -11.82 8.75 -2.63
CA VAL A 498 -11.41 7.78 -1.60
C VAL A 498 -10.45 6.74 -2.18
N HIS A 499 -9.39 6.45 -1.43
CA HIS A 499 -8.65 5.19 -1.54
C HIS A 499 -8.84 4.35 -0.28
N VAL A 500 -8.81 3.03 -0.41
CA VAL A 500 -9.02 2.10 0.72
C VAL A 500 -8.45 0.72 0.39
N GLY A 501 -8.01 -0.04 1.39
CA GLY A 501 -7.66 -1.46 1.26
C GLY A 501 -8.92 -2.34 1.19
N ILE A 502 -8.83 -3.51 0.54
CA ILE A 502 -10.02 -4.33 0.25
C ILE A 502 -10.72 -4.84 1.53
N GLU A 503 -9.97 -5.10 2.62
CA GLU A 503 -10.56 -5.50 3.91
C GLU A 503 -11.43 -4.41 4.54
N ASP A 504 -10.99 -3.15 4.45
CA ASP A 504 -11.76 -2.01 4.94
C ASP A 504 -12.95 -1.70 4.03
N TRP A 505 -12.81 -1.91 2.72
CA TRP A 505 -13.94 -1.86 1.80
C TRP A 505 -14.99 -2.95 2.13
N ALA A 506 -14.57 -4.15 2.52
CA ALA A 506 -15.48 -5.20 2.99
C ALA A 506 -16.26 -4.78 4.25
N LYS A 507 -15.64 -4.07 5.20
CA LYS A 507 -16.34 -3.50 6.37
C LYS A 507 -17.44 -2.50 5.98
N PHE A 508 -17.23 -1.73 4.91
CA PHE A 508 -18.27 -0.86 4.36
C PHE A 508 -19.38 -1.64 3.64
N VAL A 509 -19.03 -2.66 2.85
CA VAL A 509 -20.00 -3.57 2.20
C VAL A 509 -20.87 -4.28 3.24
N ALA A 510 -20.30 -4.67 4.38
CA ALA A 510 -20.99 -5.38 5.45
C ALA A 510 -22.16 -4.60 6.09
N LEU A 511 -22.24 -3.27 5.90
CA LEU A 511 -23.42 -2.47 6.29
C LEU A 511 -24.73 -2.92 5.63
N TRP A 512 -24.65 -3.63 4.51
CA TRP A 512 -25.82 -4.06 3.74
C TRP A 512 -26.35 -5.44 4.16
N PHE A 513 -25.61 -6.19 4.99
CA PHE A 513 -26.14 -7.42 5.58
C PHE A 513 -27.06 -7.09 6.78
N PRO A 514 -28.20 -7.80 6.96
CA PRO A 514 -29.15 -7.49 8.03
C PRO A 514 -28.64 -7.81 9.43
N GLU A 515 -27.78 -8.83 9.54
CA GLU A 515 -27.20 -9.34 10.78
C GLU A 515 -25.73 -8.90 10.87
N ASN A 516 -25.20 -8.78 12.10
CA ASN A 516 -23.81 -8.38 12.41
C ASN A 516 -23.30 -6.99 11.94
N ALA A 517 -24.05 -6.22 11.13
CA ALA A 517 -23.64 -4.91 10.66
C ALA A 517 -23.25 -3.93 11.80
N PRO A 518 -22.10 -3.22 11.70
CA PRO A 518 -21.74 -2.15 12.63
C PRO A 518 -22.79 -1.04 12.67
N ARG A 519 -23.36 -0.77 13.85
CA ARG A 519 -24.48 0.18 14.02
C ARG A 519 -24.01 1.64 14.01
N ILE A 520 -23.54 2.11 12.86
CA ILE A 520 -23.32 3.55 12.59
C ILE A 520 -24.64 4.27 12.29
N LEU A 521 -25.67 3.51 11.89
CA LEU A 521 -27.03 3.93 11.56
C LEU A 521 -28.01 2.83 11.97
N ASP A 522 -29.29 3.18 12.05
CA ASP A 522 -30.36 2.17 12.08
C ASP A 522 -30.63 1.58 10.68
N ARG A 523 -31.37 0.46 10.66
CA ARG A 523 -31.68 -0.29 9.44
C ARG A 523 -32.60 0.47 8.49
N GLU A 524 -33.48 1.34 8.99
CA GLU A 524 -34.44 2.09 8.17
C GLU A 524 -33.73 3.23 7.42
N ALA A 525 -32.82 3.94 8.08
CA ALA A 525 -31.96 4.96 7.49
C ALA A 525 -31.03 4.38 6.41
N LEU A 526 -30.44 3.21 6.66
CA LEU A 526 -29.64 2.49 5.66
C LEU A 526 -30.50 2.00 4.49
N ASP A 527 -31.64 1.36 4.75
CA ASP A 527 -32.54 0.87 3.70
C ASP A 527 -33.07 1.98 2.79
N ARG A 528 -33.25 3.20 3.31
CA ARG A 528 -33.63 4.34 2.47
C ARG A 528 -32.63 4.57 1.34
N LEU A 529 -31.33 4.32 1.55
CA LEU A 529 -30.28 4.49 0.54
C LEU A 529 -30.31 3.44 -0.58
N THR A 530 -30.96 2.28 -0.37
CA THR A 530 -31.07 1.19 -1.35
C THR A 530 -32.47 1.07 -1.96
N ARG A 531 -33.50 1.66 -1.33
CA ARG A 531 -34.83 1.83 -1.93
C ARG A 531 -34.73 2.83 -3.08
N GLY A 532 -34.93 2.35 -4.31
CA GLY A 532 -34.96 3.19 -5.50
C GLY A 532 -35.91 4.38 -5.34
N ALA A 533 -35.47 5.56 -5.79
CA ALA A 533 -36.29 6.76 -5.72
C ALA A 533 -37.61 6.52 -6.47
N ALA A 534 -38.74 6.74 -5.78
CA ALA A 534 -40.06 6.38 -6.31
C ALA A 534 -40.35 7.17 -7.61
N GLY A 535 -40.32 6.47 -8.74
CA GLY A 535 -40.51 7.06 -10.08
C GLY A 535 -39.38 6.82 -11.09
N ALA A 536 -38.33 6.06 -10.72
CA ALA A 536 -37.35 5.51 -11.66
C ALA A 536 -37.83 4.21 -12.33
#